data_AF-A0A2E1HYS3-F1
#
_entry.id   AF-A0A2E1HYS3-F1
#
_cell.length_a   1.000
_cell.length_b   1.000
_cell.length_c   1.000
_cell.angle_alpha   90.00
_cell.angle_beta   90.00
_cell.angle_gamma   90.00
#
_symmetry.space_group_name_H-M   'P 1'
#
loop_
_entity.id
_entity.type
_entity.pdbx_description
1 polymer ?
#
loop_
_entity_poly.entity_id
_entity_poly.type
_entity_poly.pdbx_seq_one_letter_code
_entity_poly.pdbx_strand_id
1 'polypeptide(L)'
;MQQAELLKQRGSEMARQLMQRCKDCGAFSLSTKCHTCGGVAQAAAPMKWSPEDKRAHLRRKLEGVEETGWANTLPTLASQEEE
;
A
#
# COMPACT_ATOMS: atom_id res chain seq x y z
N MET A 1 32.19 7.55 -5.51
CA MET A 1 31.34 8.09 -4.41
C MET A 1 30.31 9.13 -4.90
N GLN A 2 30.63 9.99 -5.87
CA GLN A 2 29.69 11.00 -6.41
C GLN A 2 28.42 10.44 -7.09
N GLN A 3 28.46 9.23 -7.68
CA GLN A 3 27.29 8.65 -8.39
C GLN A 3 26.16 8.20 -7.44
N ALA A 4 26.49 7.77 -6.22
CA ALA A 4 25.50 7.43 -5.20
C ALA A 4 24.79 8.68 -4.64
N GLU A 5 25.50 9.81 -4.67
CA GLU A 5 25.02 11.11 -4.21
C GLU A 5 24.10 11.77 -5.23
N LEU A 6 24.37 11.58 -6.53
CA LEU A 6 23.47 11.97 -7.63
C LEU A 6 22.16 11.17 -7.68
N LEU A 7 22.16 9.90 -7.25
CA LEU A 7 20.94 9.10 -7.11
C LEU A 7 20.05 9.56 -5.94
N LYS A 8 20.64 10.14 -4.87
CA LYS A 8 19.87 10.81 -3.80
C LYS A 8 19.11 12.04 -4.30
N GLN A 9 19.61 12.70 -5.34
CA GLN A 9 19.02 13.93 -5.89
C GLN A 9 17.92 13.69 -6.94
N ARG A 10 17.82 12.49 -7.53
CA ARG A 10 16.79 12.16 -8.55
C ARG A 10 15.38 11.90 -8.00
N GLY A 11 15.13 12.20 -6.72
CA GLY A 11 13.83 11.99 -6.07
C GLY A 11 12.99 13.25 -5.86
N SER A 12 13.42 14.43 -6.33
CA SER A 12 12.86 15.72 -5.90
C SER A 12 11.51 16.11 -6.53
N GLU A 13 11.06 15.48 -7.61
CA GLU A 13 9.81 15.88 -8.30
C GLU A 13 8.55 15.15 -7.85
N MET A 14 8.69 14.01 -7.15
CA MET A 14 7.55 13.26 -6.62
C MET A 14 7.62 13.22 -5.10
N ALA A 15 6.75 13.98 -4.43
CA ALA A 15 6.60 13.92 -2.98
C ALA A 15 6.31 12.47 -2.57
N ARG A 16 7.25 11.84 -1.87
CA ARG A 16 7.10 10.47 -1.36
C ARG A 16 6.52 10.53 0.04
N GLN A 17 5.59 9.63 0.31
CA GLN A 17 5.10 9.42 1.67
C GLN A 17 6.25 8.99 2.57
N LEU A 18 6.62 9.82 3.55
CA LEU A 18 7.73 9.55 4.47
C LEU A 18 7.36 8.52 5.54
N MET A 19 6.14 8.59 6.06
CA MET A 19 5.65 7.68 7.09
C MET A 19 5.46 6.27 6.54
N GLN A 20 6.10 5.29 7.17
CA GLN A 20 5.94 3.87 6.89
C GLN A 20 5.16 3.18 8.00
N ARG A 21 4.44 2.11 7.65
CA ARG A 21 3.75 1.20 8.56
C ARG A 21 4.20 -0.23 8.29
N CYS A 22 4.56 -0.96 9.34
CA CYS A 22 4.94 -2.37 9.27
C CYS A 22 3.74 -3.23 8.82
N LYS A 23 3.97 -4.15 7.87
CA LYS A 23 2.94 -5.09 7.40
C LYS A 23 2.55 -6.13 8.45
N ASP A 24 3.50 -6.48 9.33
CA ASP A 24 3.34 -7.62 10.24
C ASP A 24 2.75 -7.18 11.58
N CYS A 25 3.31 -6.14 12.20
CA CYS A 25 2.90 -5.68 13.54
C CYS A 25 2.19 -4.32 13.55
N GLY A 26 2.11 -3.63 12.41
CA GLY A 26 1.43 -2.35 12.29
C GLY A 26 2.15 -1.14 12.92
N ALA A 27 3.37 -1.30 13.46
CA ALA A 27 4.15 -0.21 14.02
C ALA A 27 4.53 0.83 12.96
N PHE A 28 4.61 2.10 13.36
CA PHE A 28 4.99 3.21 12.47
C PHE A 28 6.46 3.56 12.61
N SER A 29 7.11 3.85 11.48
CA SER A 29 8.51 4.30 11.43
C SER A 29 8.79 5.11 10.17
N LEU A 30 9.92 5.83 10.14
CA LEU A 30 10.43 6.45 8.91
C LEU A 30 11.36 5.52 8.11
N SER A 31 11.68 4.35 8.68
CA SER A 31 12.45 3.29 8.06
C SER A 31 11.54 2.32 7.30
N THR A 32 12.05 1.70 6.24
CA THR A 32 11.41 0.58 5.52
C THR A 32 11.57 -0.76 6.23
N LYS A 33 12.36 -0.81 7.32
CA LYS A 33 12.50 -1.95 8.22
C LYS A 33 11.92 -1.61 9.59
N CYS A 34 11.04 -2.45 10.10
CA CYS A 34 10.43 -2.29 11.40
C CYS A 34 11.45 -2.47 12.53
N HIS A 35 11.49 -1.54 13.48
CA HIS A 35 12.36 -1.62 14.66
C HIS A 35 11.81 -2.54 15.76
N THR A 36 10.52 -2.86 15.72
CA THR A 36 9.85 -3.70 16.73
C THR A 36 9.97 -5.19 16.40
N CYS A 37 9.67 -5.59 15.16
CA CYS A 37 9.67 -7.01 14.76
C CYS A 37 10.70 -7.36 13.67
N GLY A 38 11.40 -6.38 13.09
CA GLY A 38 12.34 -6.61 11.98
C GLY A 38 11.68 -6.80 10.60
N GLY A 39 10.35 -6.84 10.54
CA GLY A 39 9.56 -7.00 9.33
C GLY A 39 9.61 -5.83 8.34
N VAL A 40 8.97 -6.01 7.18
CA VAL A 40 8.98 -5.00 6.10
C VAL A 40 7.91 -3.94 6.36
N ALA A 41 8.31 -2.67 6.29
CA ALA A 41 7.42 -1.53 6.37
C ALA A 41 7.22 -0.88 4.99
N GLN A 42 6.00 -0.44 4.72
CA GLN A 42 5.60 0.21 3.48
C GLN A 42 4.91 1.55 3.76
N ALA A 43 4.67 2.35 2.72
CA ALA A 43 4.01 3.64 2.86
C ALA A 43 2.69 3.49 3.64
N ALA A 44 2.56 4.28 4.71
CA ALA A 44 1.42 4.17 5.62
C ALA A 44 0.11 4.67 5.00
N ALA A 45 0.20 5.65 4.10
CA ALA A 45 -0.98 6.15 3.40
C ALA A 45 -1.40 5.18 2.29
N PRO A 46 -2.71 4.93 2.13
CA PRO A 46 -3.22 4.15 1.02
C PRO A 46 -2.94 4.86 -0.31
N MET A 47 -2.93 4.07 -1.41
CA MET A 47 -2.89 4.66 -2.75
C MET A 47 -4.17 5.46 -3.02
N LYS A 48 -4.01 6.64 -3.60
CA LYS A 48 -5.15 7.47 -3.99
C LYS A 48 -5.97 6.76 -5.07
N TRP A 49 -7.26 6.63 -4.84
CA TRP A 49 -8.22 6.12 -5.82
C TRP A 49 -8.64 7.22 -6.80
N SER A 50 -8.88 6.87 -8.07
CA SER A 50 -9.47 7.75 -9.09
C SER A 50 -10.47 6.94 -9.94
N PRO A 51 -11.58 7.55 -10.39
CA PRO A 51 -12.55 6.90 -11.26
C PRO A 51 -11.93 6.38 -12.57
N GLU A 52 -10.95 7.09 -13.11
CA GLU A 52 -10.33 6.81 -14.40
C GLU A 52 -9.30 5.68 -14.38
N ASP A 53 -8.94 5.15 -13.20
CA ASP A 53 -7.77 4.28 -12.97
C ASP A 53 -7.44 3.31 -14.12
N LYS A 54 -6.57 3.77 -15.02
CA LYS A 54 -6.22 3.08 -16.27
C LYS A 54 -5.58 1.72 -16.03
N ARG A 55 -5.02 1.51 -14.83
CA ARG A 55 -4.31 0.29 -14.45
C ARG A 55 -5.13 -0.62 -13.53
N ALA A 56 -6.40 -0.30 -13.30
CA ALA A 56 -7.29 -1.12 -12.48
C ALA A 56 -7.38 -2.58 -12.97
N HIS A 57 -7.37 -2.80 -14.28
CA HIS A 57 -7.41 -4.15 -14.87
C HIS A 57 -6.18 -5.01 -14.46
N LEU A 58 -4.99 -4.41 -14.43
CA LEU A 58 -3.77 -5.12 -14.00
C LEU A 58 -3.83 -5.48 -12.52
N ARG A 59 -4.31 -4.55 -11.68
CA ARG A 59 -4.45 -4.81 -10.25
C ARG A 59 -5.48 -5.91 -9.98
N ARG A 60 -6.64 -5.89 -10.66
CA ARG A 60 -7.65 -6.95 -10.56
C ARG A 60 -7.10 -8.33 -10.93
N LYS A 61 -6.27 -8.40 -11.99
CA LYS A 61 -5.61 -9.64 -12.40
C LYS A 61 -4.59 -10.12 -11.36
N LEU A 62 -3.82 -9.22 -10.75
CA LEU A 62 -2.83 -9.56 -9.73
C LEU A 62 -3.47 -10.06 -8.43
N GLU A 63 -4.62 -9.49 -8.07
CA GLU A 63 -5.40 -9.87 -6.89
C GLU A 63 -6.34 -11.07 -7.14
N GLY A 64 -6.35 -11.65 -8.34
CA GLY A 64 -7.20 -12.81 -8.67
C GLY A 64 -8.70 -12.53 -8.58
N VAL A 65 -9.14 -11.28 -8.81
CA VAL A 65 -10.55 -10.86 -8.59
C VAL A 65 -11.55 -11.63 -9.45
N GLU A 66 -11.11 -12.10 -10.63
CA GLU A 66 -11.94 -12.84 -11.58
C GLU A 66 -11.93 -14.36 -11.33
N GLU A 67 -11.17 -14.84 -10.33
CA GLU A 67 -11.08 -16.25 -9.98
C GLU A 67 -12.30 -16.72 -9.16
N THR A 68 -12.63 -18.01 -9.28
CA THR A 68 -13.75 -18.61 -8.56
C THR A 68 -13.49 -18.58 -7.05
N GLY A 69 -14.42 -18.01 -6.29
CA GLY A 69 -14.34 -17.97 -4.82
C GLY A 69 -13.86 -16.64 -4.25
N TRP A 70 -13.37 -15.70 -5.07
CA TRP A 70 -12.99 -14.36 -4.61
C TRP A 70 -14.14 -13.64 -3.90
N ALA A 71 -15.37 -13.76 -4.42
CA ALA A 71 -16.57 -13.16 -3.83
C ALA A 71 -16.82 -13.59 -2.37
N ASN A 72 -16.38 -14.78 -1.97
CA ASN A 72 -16.53 -15.30 -0.61
C ASN A 72 -15.57 -14.63 0.39
N THR A 73 -14.53 -13.93 -0.08
CA THR A 73 -13.57 -13.21 0.76
C THR A 73 -14.04 -11.79 1.11
N LEU A 74 -15.12 -11.32 0.48
CA LEU A 74 -15.63 -9.97 0.71
C LEU A 74 -16.22 -9.84 2.12
N PRO A 75 -15.90 -8.77 2.86
CA PRO A 75 -16.55 -8.49 4.13
C PRO A 75 -18.05 -8.31 3.97
N THR A 76 -18.85 -8.97 4.80
CA THR A 76 -20.28 -8.71 4.89
C THR A 76 -20.50 -7.47 5.75
N LEU A 77 -21.32 -6.52 5.25
CA LEU A 77 -21.76 -5.40 6.08
C LEU A 77 -22.65 -5.93 7.20
N ALA A 78 -22.49 -5.41 8.42
CA ALA A 78 -23.46 -5.65 9.47
C ALA A 78 -24.82 -5.12 9.01
N SER A 79 -25.88 -5.92 9.18
CA SER A 79 -27.25 -5.49 8.90
C SER A 79 -27.54 -4.22 9.69
N GLN A 80 -27.72 -3.10 9.00
CA GLN A 80 -28.30 -1.92 9.60
C GLN A 80 -29.77 -2.26 9.83
N GLU A 81 -30.17 -2.43 11.08
CA GLU A 81 -31.58 -2.26 11.46
C GLU A 81 -31.89 -0.79 11.14
N GLU A 82 -32.72 -0.57 10.13
CA GLU A 82 -33.25 0.74 9.80
C GLU A 82 -34.07 1.23 10.99
N GLU A 83 -33.61 2.27 11.69
CA GLU A 83 -34.36 3.01 12.71
C GLU A 83 -35.00 4.26 12.10
#